data_AF-A0A6G6K4T9-F1
#
_entry.id   AF-A0A6G6K4T9-F1
#
_cell.length_a   1.000
_cell.length_b   1.000
_cell.length_c   1.000
_cell.angle_alpha   90.00
_cell.angle_beta   90.00
_cell.angle_gamma   90.00
#
_symmetry.space_group_name_H-M   'P 1'
#
loop_
_entity.id
_entity.type
_entity.pdbx_description
1 polymer ?
#
loop_
_entity_poly.entity_id
_entity_poly.type
_entity_poly.pdbx_seq_one_letter_code
_entity_poly.pdbx_strand_id
1 'polypeptide(L)'
;MDQPPIESESQAYYQAPQSVTPPFAHYQAGLQARRSGVNPAIWAVGGALGVLLLLAAGYYVMNYTRDEFRTLNRFPVEEFMADYERVLGSRFKANVVVDAELGGTMSEGRLYSFREESTQKNLAVVVPPDQNQMMFVKGQTYTAELEVGKGGIIYARRFQKK
;
A
#
# COMPACT_ATOMS: atom_id res chain seq x y z
N MET A 1 -70.06 -8.13 -89.65
CA MET A 1 -70.48 -6.92 -88.92
C MET A 1 -71.99 -7.07 -88.76
N ASP A 2 -72.57 -7.32 -87.59
CA ASP A 2 -72.11 -7.06 -86.21
C ASP A 2 -72.68 -8.07 -85.20
N GLN A 3 -71.87 -8.34 -84.17
CA GLN A 3 -72.16 -9.22 -83.02
C GLN A 3 -73.14 -8.55 -82.03
N PRO A 4 -73.99 -9.33 -81.34
CA PRO A 4 -74.78 -8.82 -80.21
C PRO A 4 -73.89 -8.61 -78.97
N PRO A 5 -74.18 -7.61 -78.12
CA PRO A 5 -73.33 -7.28 -76.98
C PRO A 5 -73.58 -8.20 -75.78
N ILE A 6 -72.48 -8.43 -75.08
CA ILE A 6 -72.23 -9.43 -74.04
C ILE A 6 -72.63 -8.92 -72.65
N GLU A 7 -73.16 -9.88 -71.88
CA GLU A 7 -73.21 -10.10 -70.43
C GLU A 7 -72.91 -8.96 -69.44
N SER A 8 -73.93 -8.72 -68.61
CA SER A 8 -73.91 -8.74 -67.14
C SER A 8 -72.55 -8.83 -66.42
N GLU A 9 -72.15 -7.72 -65.78
CA GLU A 9 -71.31 -7.74 -64.58
C GLU A 9 -71.89 -6.78 -63.52
N SER A 10 -72.60 -7.37 -62.56
CA SER A 10 -72.98 -6.73 -61.30
C SER A 10 -71.73 -6.60 -60.42
N GLN A 11 -71.13 -5.42 -60.40
CA GLN A 11 -70.01 -5.09 -59.51
C GLN A 11 -70.51 -4.98 -58.06
N ALA A 12 -70.21 -5.99 -57.25
CA ALA A 12 -70.34 -5.92 -55.80
C ALA A 12 -69.25 -4.98 -55.24
N TYR A 13 -69.66 -3.83 -54.73
CA TYR A 13 -68.77 -2.90 -54.04
C TYR A 13 -68.23 -3.53 -52.75
N TYR A 14 -66.96 -3.96 -52.76
CA TYR A 14 -66.21 -4.22 -51.53
C TYR A 14 -65.85 -2.89 -50.87
N GLN A 15 -66.59 -2.49 -49.83
CA GLN A 15 -66.14 -1.44 -48.92
C GLN A 15 -65.09 -2.03 -47.97
N ALA A 16 -63.88 -1.50 -48.02
CA ALA A 16 -62.86 -1.82 -47.02
C ALA A 16 -63.38 -1.43 -45.61
N PRO A 17 -63.17 -2.26 -44.58
CA PRO A 17 -63.60 -1.93 -43.23
C PRO A 17 -62.90 -0.65 -42.77
N GLN A 18 -63.68 0.34 -42.34
CA GLN A 18 -63.12 1.60 -41.83
C GLN A 18 -62.22 1.30 -40.64
N SER A 19 -60.98 1.77 -40.69
CA SER A 19 -60.04 1.66 -39.58
C SER A 19 -60.55 2.51 -38.41
N VAL A 20 -61.25 1.85 -37.47
CA VAL A 20 -61.67 2.45 -36.20
C VAL A 20 -60.42 2.70 -35.37
N THR A 21 -59.86 3.91 -35.49
CA THR A 21 -58.80 4.36 -34.61
C THR A 21 -59.42 4.59 -33.23
N PRO A 22 -59.06 3.82 -32.19
CA PRO A 22 -59.65 4.01 -30.87
C PRO A 22 -59.25 5.39 -30.32
N PRO A 23 -60.16 6.13 -29.66
CA PRO A 23 -59.91 7.48 -29.15
C PRO A 23 -58.81 7.53 -28.07
N PHE A 24 -58.32 6.37 -27.63
CA PHE A 24 -57.24 6.21 -26.65
C PHE A 24 -55.86 5.99 -27.29
N ALA A 25 -55.76 5.85 -28.62
CA ALA A 25 -54.47 5.61 -29.31
C ALA A 25 -53.45 6.73 -29.05
N HIS A 26 -53.92 7.93 -28.74
CA HIS A 26 -53.08 9.09 -28.43
C HIS A 26 -52.43 9.07 -27.03
N TYR A 27 -52.78 8.12 -26.16
CA TYR A 27 -52.31 8.12 -24.75
C TYR A 27 -51.05 7.26 -24.50
N GLN A 28 -50.56 6.49 -25.46
CA GLN A 28 -49.34 5.68 -25.26
C GLN A 28 -48.02 6.43 -25.48
N ALA A 29 -48.05 7.72 -25.83
CA ALA A 29 -46.84 8.51 -26.09
C ALA A 29 -46.06 8.95 -24.82
N GLY A 30 -46.53 8.60 -23.62
CA GLY A 30 -46.02 9.16 -22.36
C GLY A 30 -45.07 8.31 -21.52
N LEU A 31 -44.75 7.07 -21.90
CA LEU A 31 -43.93 6.16 -21.08
C LEU A 31 -42.64 5.72 -21.79
N GLN A 32 -41.95 6.65 -22.46
CA GLN A 32 -40.52 6.45 -22.63
C GLN A 32 -39.86 6.80 -21.30
N ALA A 33 -39.56 5.77 -20.50
CA ALA A 33 -38.65 5.91 -19.37
C ALA A 33 -37.36 6.54 -19.90
N ARG A 34 -37.16 7.82 -19.59
CA ARG A 34 -35.95 8.56 -19.95
C ARG A 34 -34.81 7.84 -19.25
N ARG A 35 -34.16 6.90 -19.93
CA ARG A 35 -32.91 6.30 -19.46
C ARG A 35 -31.96 7.47 -19.30
N SER A 36 -31.77 7.93 -18.07
CA SER A 36 -30.71 8.86 -17.74
C SER A 36 -29.41 8.09 -17.98
N GLY A 37 -28.95 8.12 -19.22
CA GLY A 37 -27.72 7.47 -19.64
C GLY A 37 -26.60 8.16 -18.91
N VAL A 38 -26.12 7.55 -17.83
CA VAL A 38 -24.89 8.00 -17.19
C VAL A 38 -23.81 7.85 -18.25
N ASN A 39 -23.18 8.98 -18.62
CA ASN A 39 -22.21 9.01 -19.70
C ASN A 39 -21.12 7.95 -19.44
N PRO A 40 -20.89 6.99 -20.35
CA PRO A 40 -19.90 5.93 -20.15
C PRO A 40 -18.49 6.50 -19.94
N ALA A 41 -18.22 7.69 -20.48
CA ALA A 41 -17.00 8.44 -20.23
C ALA A 41 -16.80 8.81 -18.74
N ILE A 42 -17.87 9.13 -18.00
CA ILE A 42 -17.77 9.45 -16.56
C ILE A 42 -17.39 8.21 -15.76
N TRP A 43 -17.97 7.04 -16.10
CA TRP A 43 -17.60 5.77 -15.49
C TRP A 43 -16.17 5.35 -15.83
N ALA A 44 -15.74 5.55 -17.08
CA ALA A 44 -14.36 5.25 -17.49
C ALA A 44 -13.35 6.13 -16.74
N VAL A 45 -13.61 7.44 -16.62
CA VAL A 45 -12.74 8.37 -15.89
C VAL A 45 -12.76 8.07 -14.39
N GLY A 46 -13.93 7.84 -13.80
CA GLY A 46 -14.05 7.47 -12.39
C GLY A 46 -13.36 6.15 -12.06
N GLY A 47 -13.50 5.15 -12.92
CA GLY A 47 -12.81 3.86 -12.80
C GLY A 47 -11.30 4.01 -12.91
N ALA A 48 -10.80 4.76 -13.90
CA ALA A 48 -9.38 5.03 -14.06
C ALA A 48 -8.79 5.77 -12.84
N LEU A 49 -9.49 6.78 -12.32
CA LEU A 49 -9.07 7.51 -11.13
C LEU A 49 -9.07 6.61 -9.88
N GLY A 50 -10.08 5.73 -9.75
CA GLY A 50 -10.16 4.75 -8.67
C GLY A 50 -9.00 3.75 -8.69
N VAL A 51 -8.64 3.24 -9.86
CA VAL A 51 -7.46 2.35 -10.03
C VAL A 51 -6.17 3.09 -9.66
N LEU A 52 -6.01 4.34 -10.10
CA LEU A 52 -4.85 5.17 -9.76
C LEU A 52 -4.73 5.38 -8.24
N LEU A 53 -5.84 5.66 -7.56
CA LEU A 53 -5.86 5.80 -6.10
C LEU A 53 -5.52 4.49 -5.39
N LEU A 54 -6.01 3.35 -5.87
CA LEU A 54 -5.67 2.05 -5.29
C LEU A 54 -4.18 1.72 -5.47
N LEU A 55 -3.60 2.01 -6.63
CA LEU A 55 -2.17 1.82 -6.86
C LEU A 55 -1.32 2.76 -5.98
N ALA A 56 -1.73 4.02 -5.84
CA ALA A 56 -1.06 4.98 -4.97
C ALA A 56 -1.14 4.56 -3.49
N ALA A 57 -2.33 4.14 -3.02
CA ALA A 57 -2.53 3.64 -1.67
C ALA A 57 -1.73 2.36 -1.41
N GLY A 58 -1.77 1.40 -2.34
CA GLY A 58 -0.99 0.16 -2.26
C GLY A 58 0.51 0.42 -2.19
N TYR A 59 1.02 1.32 -3.06
CA TYR A 59 2.42 1.74 -3.03
C TYR A 59 2.80 2.41 -1.70
N TYR A 60 1.94 3.30 -1.19
CA TYR A 60 2.17 3.99 0.07
C TYR A 60 2.23 3.02 1.26
N VAL A 61 1.27 2.11 1.36
CA VAL A 61 1.24 1.08 2.42
C VAL A 61 2.48 0.20 2.35
N MET A 62 2.87 -0.25 1.15
CA MET A 62 4.06 -1.09 0.97
C MET A 62 5.36 -0.38 1.38
N ASN A 63 5.45 0.94 1.15
CA ASN A 63 6.62 1.71 1.59
C ASN A 63 6.57 2.03 3.09
N TYR A 64 5.37 2.23 3.64
CA TYR A 64 5.18 2.52 5.07
C TYR A 64 5.52 1.31 5.97
N THR A 65 5.27 0.08 5.51
CA THR A 65 5.60 -1.14 6.27
C THR A 65 7.09 -1.50 6.28
N ARG A 66 7.94 -0.80 5.51
CA ARG A 66 9.38 -1.12 5.41
C ARG A 66 10.24 -0.57 6.56
N ASP A 67 9.66 0.22 7.45
CA ASP A 67 10.39 0.78 8.58
C ASP A 67 10.42 -0.25 9.73
N GLU A 68 11.38 -1.17 9.63
CA GLU A 68 11.59 -2.29 10.56
C GLU A 68 11.89 -1.83 11.99
N PHE A 69 12.27 -0.56 12.21
CA PHE A 69 12.60 -0.05 13.53
C PHE A 69 11.40 0.50 14.32
N ARG A 70 10.18 0.48 13.76
CA ARG A 70 9.00 1.12 14.37
C ARG A 70 8.45 0.43 15.60
N THR A 71 8.62 -0.88 15.69
CA THR A 71 8.12 -1.69 16.82
C THR A 71 9.13 -1.83 17.94
N LEU A 72 10.36 -1.32 17.76
CA LEU A 72 11.43 -1.43 18.74
C LEU A 72 11.34 -0.29 19.75
N ASN A 73 11.31 -0.66 21.03
CA ASN A 73 11.41 0.29 22.13
C ASN A 73 12.81 0.90 22.17
N ARG A 74 12.91 2.11 22.73
CA ARG A 74 14.20 2.76 22.96
C ARG A 74 15.05 1.92 23.91
N PHE A 75 16.35 1.81 23.63
CA PHE A 75 17.30 1.09 24.49
C PHE A 75 17.41 1.80 25.87
N PRO A 76 17.05 1.12 26.98
CA PRO A 76 17.05 1.72 28.31
C PRO A 76 18.46 1.62 28.92
N VAL A 77 19.32 2.59 28.58
CA VAL A 77 20.73 2.60 29.01
C VAL A 77 20.86 2.59 30.54
N GLU A 78 20.05 3.36 31.26
CA GLU A 78 20.13 3.42 32.72
C GLU A 78 19.79 2.07 33.36
N GLU A 79 18.76 1.39 32.86
CA GLU A 79 18.35 0.09 33.35
C GLU A 79 19.38 -0.99 33.02
N PHE A 80 19.91 -0.99 31.80
CA PHE A 80 21.00 -1.89 31.40
C PHE A 80 22.24 -1.74 32.28
N MET A 81 22.63 -0.50 32.61
CA MET A 81 23.81 -0.22 33.43
C MET A 81 23.59 -0.57 34.91
N ALA A 82 22.35 -0.51 35.39
CA ALA A 82 22.01 -0.90 36.75
C ALA A 82 21.92 -2.43 36.89
N ASP A 83 21.25 -3.09 35.95
CA ASP A 83 20.96 -4.52 35.98
C ASP A 83 20.64 -5.04 34.56
N TYR A 84 21.63 -5.66 33.92
CA TYR A 84 21.49 -6.16 32.55
C TYR A 84 20.48 -7.31 32.42
N GLU A 85 20.15 -8.02 33.52
CA GLU A 85 19.24 -9.16 33.48
C GLU A 85 17.81 -8.74 33.13
N ARG A 86 17.43 -7.50 33.44
CA ARG A 86 16.10 -6.93 33.16
C ARG A 86 15.82 -6.72 31.68
N VAL A 87 16.89 -6.49 30.92
CA VAL A 87 16.84 -6.17 29.49
C VAL A 87 17.34 -7.35 28.64
N LEU A 88 17.68 -8.46 29.28
CA LEU A 88 18.21 -9.66 28.65
C LEU A 88 17.23 -10.24 27.62
N GLY A 89 17.75 -10.60 26.45
CA GLY A 89 16.99 -11.19 25.35
C GLY A 89 16.02 -10.22 24.66
N SER A 90 15.91 -8.99 25.13
CA SER A 90 15.06 -7.97 24.54
C SER A 90 15.79 -7.20 23.44
N ARG A 91 15.00 -6.73 22.47
CA ARG A 91 15.49 -5.94 21.35
C ARG A 91 15.04 -4.50 21.46
N PHE A 92 15.95 -3.61 21.14
CA PHE A 92 15.75 -2.19 21.29
C PHE A 92 16.35 -1.42 20.13
N LYS A 93 15.84 -0.21 19.94
CA LYS A 93 16.40 0.80 19.05
C LYS A 93 17.24 1.78 19.85
N ALA A 94 18.45 2.04 19.39
CA ALA A 94 19.32 3.08 19.94
C ALA A 94 19.86 3.97 18.82
N ASN A 95 19.95 5.27 19.09
CA ASN A 95 20.74 6.17 18.25
C ASN A 95 22.14 6.23 18.84
N VAL A 96 23.13 5.85 18.03
CA VAL A 96 24.50 5.66 18.47
C VAL A 96 25.47 6.41 17.58
N VAL A 97 26.50 6.97 18.19
CA VAL A 97 27.62 7.63 17.51
C VAL A 97 28.85 6.74 17.62
N VAL A 98 29.52 6.46 16.51
CA VAL A 98 30.75 5.64 16.52
C VAL A 98 31.85 6.39 17.27
N ASP A 99 32.38 5.82 18.35
CA ASP A 99 33.48 6.40 19.12
C ASP A 99 34.82 5.78 18.72
N ALA A 100 34.93 4.45 18.76
CA ALA A 100 36.14 3.72 18.38
C ALA A 100 35.85 2.27 17.99
N GLU A 101 36.72 1.69 17.16
CA GLU A 101 36.80 0.23 16.99
C GLU A 101 37.69 -0.33 18.10
N LEU A 102 37.16 -1.28 18.88
CA LEU A 102 37.87 -1.90 20.00
C LEU A 102 38.66 -3.13 19.58
N GLY A 103 38.35 -3.69 18.41
CA GLY A 103 39.04 -4.83 17.81
C GLY A 103 38.07 -5.94 17.42
N GLY A 104 38.59 -7.00 16.82
CA GLY A 104 37.82 -8.15 16.36
C GLY A 104 38.37 -8.70 15.05
N THR A 105 37.73 -9.75 14.56
CA THR A 105 38.10 -10.39 13.30
C THR A 105 36.93 -10.35 12.33
N MET A 106 37.22 -10.40 11.03
CA MET A 106 36.17 -10.35 10.02
C MET A 106 35.26 -11.59 10.06
N SER A 107 35.77 -12.72 10.59
CA SER A 107 35.08 -14.00 10.73
C SER A 107 34.20 -14.10 11.98
N GLU A 108 34.60 -13.50 13.10
CA GLU A 108 33.89 -13.63 14.39
C GLU A 108 33.01 -12.42 14.72
N GLY A 109 33.20 -11.32 14.00
CA GLY A 109 32.56 -10.04 14.27
C GLY A 109 33.53 -9.03 14.87
N ARG A 110 33.13 -7.77 14.83
CA ARG A 110 33.93 -6.63 15.30
C ARG A 110 33.28 -6.00 16.52
N LEU A 111 34.07 -5.62 17.49
CA LEU A 111 33.63 -4.89 18.66
C LEU A 111 33.86 -3.40 18.45
N TYR A 112 32.81 -2.62 18.62
CA TYR A 112 32.86 -1.17 18.53
C TYR A 112 32.39 -0.54 19.85
N SER A 113 33.02 0.57 20.22
CA SER A 113 32.53 1.49 21.23
C SER A 113 31.62 2.50 20.54
N PHE A 114 30.37 2.52 20.96
CA PHE A 114 29.36 3.45 20.50
C PHE A 114 28.91 4.34 21.64
N ARG A 115 28.76 5.64 21.39
CA ARG A 115 28.16 6.57 22.34
C ARG A 115 26.68 6.73 22.06
N GLU A 116 25.83 6.46 23.04
CA GLU A 116 24.38 6.66 22.88
C GLU A 116 24.04 8.17 22.91
N GLU A 117 23.21 8.62 21.97
CA GLU A 117 22.96 10.05 21.70
C GLU A 117 22.32 10.77 22.91
N SER A 118 21.45 10.10 23.67
CA SER A 118 20.65 10.72 24.74
C SER A 118 21.40 10.84 26.07
N THR A 119 22.11 9.79 26.43
CA THR A 119 22.75 9.58 27.73
C THR A 119 24.24 9.86 27.67
N GLN A 120 24.80 9.96 26.45
CA GLN A 120 26.23 10.16 26.19
C GLN A 120 27.10 9.06 26.81
N LYS A 121 26.52 7.90 27.15
CA LYS A 121 27.23 6.75 27.69
C LYS A 121 27.82 5.92 26.56
N ASN A 122 29.01 5.37 26.81
CA ASN A 122 29.65 4.45 25.89
C ASN A 122 29.12 3.03 26.12
N LEU A 123 28.78 2.37 25.01
CA LEU A 123 28.27 1.01 24.92
C LEU A 123 29.24 0.20 24.06
N ALA A 124 29.69 -0.93 24.57
CA ALA A 124 30.45 -1.90 23.80
C ALA A 124 29.46 -2.79 23.05
N VAL A 125 29.47 -2.71 21.73
CA VAL A 125 28.52 -3.44 20.87
C VAL A 125 29.29 -4.34 19.93
N VAL A 126 28.91 -5.61 19.93
CA VAL A 126 29.40 -6.63 19.00
C VAL A 126 28.60 -6.49 17.71
N VAL A 127 29.31 -6.21 16.62
CA VAL A 127 28.78 -6.20 15.26
C VAL A 127 29.10 -7.55 14.63
N PRO A 128 28.08 -8.39 14.39
CA PRO A 128 28.27 -9.71 13.82
C PRO A 128 28.75 -9.63 12.35
N PRO A 129 29.40 -10.69 11.84
CA PRO A 129 30.07 -10.67 10.54
C PRO A 129 29.13 -10.47 9.34
N ASP A 130 27.83 -10.75 9.50
CA ASP A 130 26.79 -10.48 8.50
C ASP A 130 26.56 -8.98 8.28
N GLN A 131 26.80 -8.15 9.30
CA GLN A 131 26.67 -6.69 9.23
C GLN A 131 28.01 -5.98 8.91
N ASN A 132 29.09 -6.73 8.70
CA ASN A 132 30.46 -6.21 8.51
C ASN A 132 30.67 -5.50 7.16
N GLN A 133 29.67 -5.53 6.28
CA GLN A 133 29.70 -4.82 4.98
C GLN A 133 29.54 -3.30 5.16
N MET A 134 28.99 -2.85 6.29
CA MET A 134 28.82 -1.43 6.59
C MET A 134 30.11 -0.87 7.20
N MET A 135 30.73 0.10 6.53
CA MET A 135 31.91 0.79 7.06
C MET A 135 31.47 1.85 8.07
N PHE A 136 31.83 1.65 9.33
CA PHE A 136 31.55 2.60 10.41
C PHE A 136 32.60 3.71 10.43
N VAL A 137 32.17 4.96 10.35
CA VAL A 137 33.05 6.13 10.43
C VAL A 137 32.94 6.76 11.81
N LYS A 138 34.07 6.97 12.47
CA LYS A 138 34.14 7.64 13.78
C LYS A 138 33.44 9.01 13.73
N GLY A 139 32.58 9.28 14.71
CA GLY A 139 31.78 10.50 14.80
C GLY A 139 30.49 10.48 14.00
N GLN A 140 30.23 9.46 13.17
CA GLN A 140 28.97 9.33 12.44
C GLN A 140 27.88 8.73 13.34
N THR A 141 26.64 9.21 13.16
CA THR A 141 25.46 8.74 13.89
C THR A 141 24.73 7.67 13.08
N TYR A 142 24.32 6.61 13.76
CA TYR A 142 23.55 5.51 13.20
C TYR A 142 22.37 5.18 14.12
N THR A 143 21.30 4.66 13.55
CA THR A 143 20.25 3.97 14.28
C THR A 143 20.58 2.49 14.27
N ALA A 144 20.67 1.87 15.45
CA ALA A 144 21.01 0.47 15.61
C ALA A 144 19.87 -0.29 16.30
N GLU A 145 19.61 -1.52 15.84
CA GLU A 145 18.84 -2.52 16.59
C GLU A 145 19.81 -3.30 17.46
N LEU A 146 19.69 -3.12 18.78
CA LEU A 146 20.53 -3.71 19.80
C LEU A 146 19.76 -4.82 20.52
N GLU A 147 20.44 -5.94 20.74
CA GLU A 147 19.93 -7.08 21.52
C GLU A 147 20.90 -7.35 22.67
N VAL A 148 20.38 -7.46 23.89
CA VAL A 148 21.21 -7.79 25.06
C VAL A 148 21.28 -9.30 25.20
N GLY A 149 22.48 -9.86 24.98
CA GLY A 149 22.76 -11.27 25.17
C GLY A 149 23.25 -11.60 26.58
N LYS A 150 23.60 -12.87 26.76
CA LYS A 150 24.11 -13.39 28.05
C LYS A 150 25.38 -12.66 28.48
N GLY A 151 25.52 -12.42 29.78
CA GLY A 151 26.66 -11.71 30.36
C GLY A 151 26.68 -10.21 30.06
N GLY A 152 25.55 -9.61 29.66
CA GLY A 152 25.44 -8.18 29.37
C GLY A 152 26.07 -7.74 28.06
N ILE A 153 26.40 -8.68 27.17
CA ILE A 153 26.99 -8.37 25.86
C ILE A 153 25.89 -7.82 24.94
N ILE A 154 26.13 -6.65 24.34
CA ILE A 154 25.21 -6.05 23.39
C ILE A 154 25.58 -6.49 21.99
N TYR A 155 24.63 -7.08 21.27
CA TYR A 155 24.77 -7.48 19.87
C TYR A 155 23.97 -6.53 18.99
N ALA A 156 24.60 -6.01 17.94
CA ALA A 156 23.88 -5.28 16.91
C ALA A 156 23.30 -6.25 15.89
N ARG A 157 21.99 -6.19 15.66
CA ARG A 157 21.33 -6.98 14.62
C ARG A 157 21.30 -6.24 13.29
N ARG A 158 21.16 -4.91 13.33
CA ARG A 158 21.01 -4.08 12.13
C ARG A 158 21.46 -2.66 12.41
N PHE A 159 21.99 -2.01 11.39
CA PHE A 159 22.32 -0.59 11.40
C PHE A 159 21.65 0.13 10.23
N GLN A 160 21.27 1.37 10.49
CA GLN A 160 20.81 2.32 9.49
C GLN A 160 21.53 3.64 9.71
N LYS A 161 22.13 4.17 8.66
CA LYS A 161 22.76 5.49 8.71
C LYS A 161 21.67 6.56 8.86
N LYS A 162 21.85 7.46 9.83
CA LYS A 162 20.97 8.61 10.07
C LYS A 162 21.34 9.77 9.15
#